data_AF-A0A525C4M1-F1
#
_entry.id   AF-A0A525C4M1-F1
#
_cell.length_a   1.000
_cell.length_b   1.000
_cell.length_c   1.000
_cell.angle_alpha   90.00
_cell.angle_beta   90.00
_cell.angle_gamma   90.00
#
_symmetry.space_group_name_H-M   'P 1'
#
loop_
_entity.id
_entity.type
_entity.pdbx_description
1 polymer ?
#
loop_
_entity_poly.entity_id
_entity_poly.type
_entity_poly.pdbx_seq_one_letter_code
_entity_poly.pdbx_strand_id
1 'polypeptide(L)'
;MPRARILFLCLALALAAISAPPQAAHAQEEPTPVIIVDLSSGYLLGVAHFDAWLESSMAADLVQPKINYELYSLNGWAGTAVGLAAEEYSEICPETYAVPMIVRQVTDGPLMAIGGAMHDVMPRWPEQLNTSSEMYRGFVADFLRQNGIPNPQVTITQLLRVDLEGDGTDEVLIAATHLQDDYGLEVHAGDYSIVLLRQLVNGRVETTMLEGEIFPVADQYFVPTKRSIQGVLDFDRDGVMEIVLGFSYYEGHSSGIFAKYVDGWEYVIGAGCGL
;
A
#
# COMPACT_ATOMS: atom_id res chain seq x y z
N MET A 1 61.91 47.66 59.79
CA MET A 1 61.63 48.96 59.15
C MET A 1 62.81 49.23 58.20
N PRO A 2 62.66 49.44 56.87
CA PRO A 2 61.64 50.21 56.15
C PRO A 2 60.98 49.47 54.95
N ARG A 3 60.06 50.19 54.27
CA ARG A 3 59.10 49.79 53.23
C ARG A 3 59.69 49.77 51.80
N ALA A 4 59.09 48.96 50.90
CA ALA A 4 58.81 49.20 49.45
C ALA A 4 58.78 47.85 48.71
N ARG A 5 57.93 47.52 47.72
CA ARG A 5 56.80 48.13 47.00
C ARG A 5 56.07 46.94 46.35
N ILE A 6 54.77 46.80 46.55
CA ILE A 6 53.95 45.76 45.90
C ILE A 6 53.57 46.29 44.51
N LEU A 7 54.00 45.58 43.46
CA LEU A 7 53.61 45.84 42.08
C LEU A 7 52.33 45.05 41.79
N PHE A 8 51.20 45.76 41.65
CA PHE A 8 49.94 45.18 41.18
C PHE A 8 50.04 44.95 39.67
N LEU A 9 50.03 43.70 39.24
CA LEU A 9 49.84 43.32 37.84
C LEU A 9 48.37 42.91 37.66
N CYS A 10 47.55 43.84 37.17
CA CYS A 10 46.18 43.56 36.75
C CYS A 10 46.21 42.85 35.39
N LEU A 11 46.04 41.52 35.39
CA LEU A 11 45.81 40.76 34.17
C LEU A 11 44.30 40.76 33.89
N ALA A 12 43.85 41.62 32.97
CA ALA A 12 42.49 41.59 32.46
C ALA A 12 42.40 40.50 31.38
N LEU A 13 41.76 39.37 31.70
CA LEU A 13 41.34 38.38 30.72
C LEU A 13 40.10 38.94 29.99
N ALA A 14 40.26 39.35 28.75
CA ALA A 14 39.14 39.63 27.86
C ALA A 14 38.59 38.30 27.32
N LEU A 15 37.47 37.82 27.85
CA LEU A 15 36.69 36.74 27.24
C LEU A 15 35.98 37.31 26.00
N ALA A 16 36.49 37.01 24.81
CA ALA A 16 35.75 37.20 23.58
C ALA A 16 34.69 36.09 23.47
N ALA A 17 33.43 36.41 23.76
CA ALA A 17 32.31 35.54 23.45
C ALA A 17 32.18 35.46 21.93
N ILE A 18 32.58 34.34 21.34
CA ILE A 18 32.30 34.03 19.94
C ILE A 18 30.82 33.66 19.88
N SER A 19 29.97 34.63 19.54
CA SER A 19 28.58 34.36 19.19
C SER A 19 28.56 33.60 17.86
N ALA A 20 28.32 32.29 17.92
CA ALA A 20 27.99 31.51 16.73
C ALA A 20 26.74 32.12 16.08
N PRO A 21 26.71 32.29 14.74
CA PRO A 21 25.52 32.78 14.07
C PRO A 21 24.35 31.81 14.32
N PRO A 22 23.11 32.31 14.45
CA PRO A 22 21.95 31.46 14.59
C PRO A 22 21.88 30.53 13.37
N GLN A 23 21.94 29.24 13.63
CA GLN A 23 21.75 28.22 12.63
C GLN A 23 20.32 28.38 12.11
N ALA A 24 20.18 28.74 10.83
CA ALA A 24 18.89 28.88 10.20
C ALA A 24 18.15 27.55 10.39
N ALA A 25 17.02 27.58 11.09
CA ALA A 25 16.10 26.46 11.11
C ALA A 25 15.70 26.21 9.65
N HIS A 26 16.15 25.11 9.07
CA HIS A 26 15.60 24.63 7.82
C HIS A 26 14.12 24.39 8.10
N ALA A 27 13.25 25.21 7.52
CA ALA A 27 11.83 24.91 7.49
C ALA A 27 11.72 23.51 6.87
N GLN A 28 11.27 22.53 7.66
CA GLN A 28 10.89 21.24 7.10
C GLN A 28 9.72 21.55 6.17
N GLU A 29 9.94 21.37 4.88
CA GLU A 29 8.90 21.47 3.87
C GLU A 29 7.82 20.47 4.27
N GLU A 30 6.58 20.95 4.44
CA GLU A 30 5.49 20.06 4.85
C GLU A 30 5.32 18.96 3.79
N PRO A 31 5.14 17.70 4.20
CA PRO A 31 5.03 16.60 3.26
C PRO A 31 3.87 16.83 2.30
N THR A 32 4.14 16.73 0.99
CA THR A 32 3.11 16.89 -0.04
C THR A 32 2.12 15.72 0.03
N PRO A 33 0.80 15.97 0.05
CA PRO A 33 -0.19 14.90 0.01
C PRO A 33 -0.09 14.10 -1.29
N VAL A 34 -0.21 12.78 -1.17
CA VAL A 34 -0.17 11.84 -2.29
C VAL A 34 -1.59 11.39 -2.62
N ILE A 35 -2.06 11.72 -3.82
CA ILE A 35 -3.37 11.32 -4.32
C ILE A 35 -3.24 9.93 -4.96
N ILE A 36 -4.09 8.99 -4.53
CA ILE A 36 -4.00 7.59 -4.93
C ILE A 36 -5.27 7.20 -5.68
N VAL A 37 -5.11 6.78 -6.93
CA VAL A 37 -6.23 6.36 -7.78
C VAL A 37 -5.97 4.95 -8.30
N ASP A 38 -6.94 4.05 -8.15
CA ASP A 38 -6.98 2.80 -8.90
C ASP A 38 -7.41 3.12 -10.33
N LEU A 39 -6.49 3.06 -11.28
CA LEU A 39 -6.75 3.45 -12.66
C LEU A 39 -7.70 2.46 -13.37
N SER A 40 -7.80 1.22 -12.90
CA SER A 40 -8.63 0.19 -13.54
C SER A 40 -10.12 0.50 -13.37
N SER A 41 -10.49 1.01 -12.20
CA SER A 41 -11.85 1.45 -11.88
C SER A 41 -12.05 2.96 -12.05
N GLY A 42 -10.96 3.73 -11.99
CA GLY A 42 -10.97 5.18 -11.88
C GLY A 42 -11.20 5.69 -10.46
N TYR A 43 -11.32 4.81 -9.47
CA TYR A 43 -11.66 5.20 -8.10
C TYR A 43 -10.52 5.97 -7.43
N LEU A 44 -10.87 7.12 -6.86
CA LEU A 44 -10.06 7.81 -5.88
C LEU A 44 -10.05 6.96 -4.62
N LEU A 45 -8.94 6.28 -4.33
CA LEU A 45 -8.82 5.48 -3.10
C LEU A 45 -8.68 6.41 -1.89
N GLY A 46 -8.01 7.55 -2.07
CA GLY A 46 -7.86 8.55 -1.04
C GLY A 46 -6.59 9.39 -1.23
N VAL A 47 -6.16 9.99 -0.13
CA VAL A 47 -4.91 10.75 -0.03
C VAL A 47 -4.10 10.24 1.15
N ALA A 48 -2.82 9.94 0.91
CA ALA A 48 -1.83 9.70 1.96
C ALA A 48 -1.09 11.00 2.29
N HIS A 49 -0.90 11.26 3.58
CA HIS A 49 -0.15 12.40 4.08
C HIS A 49 0.45 12.07 5.45
N PHE A 50 1.72 11.62 5.46
CA PHE A 50 2.58 11.37 6.63
C PHE A 50 1.83 10.93 7.90
N ASP A 51 1.71 9.61 8.10
CA ASP A 51 0.94 8.95 9.16
C ASP A 51 -0.59 9.22 9.16
N ALA A 52 -1.12 9.88 8.12
CA ALA A 52 -2.54 10.11 7.98
C ALA A 52 -3.07 9.68 6.60
N TRP A 53 -4.28 9.15 6.64
CA TRP A 53 -5.01 8.70 5.47
C TRP A 53 -6.35 9.40 5.39
N LEU A 54 -6.66 9.97 4.23
CA LEU A 54 -7.93 10.62 3.94
C LEU A 54 -8.70 9.76 2.96
N GLU A 55 -9.91 9.36 3.36
CA GLU A 55 -10.82 8.60 2.52
C GLU A 55 -11.28 9.38 1.28
N SER A 56 -11.79 8.65 0.29
CA SER A 56 -12.22 9.16 -1.02
C SER A 56 -13.06 10.45 -0.94
N SER A 57 -14.09 10.48 -0.09
CA SER A 57 -15.01 11.62 0.01
C SER A 57 -14.37 12.88 0.60
N MET A 58 -13.39 12.74 1.49
CA MET A 58 -12.62 13.86 2.01
C MET A 58 -11.50 14.29 1.04
N ALA A 59 -10.91 13.32 0.34
CA ALA A 59 -9.84 13.55 -0.61
C ALA A 59 -10.31 14.25 -1.88
N ALA A 60 -11.58 14.08 -2.28
CA ALA A 60 -12.13 14.63 -3.51
C ALA A 60 -11.91 16.15 -3.66
N ASP A 61 -12.09 16.91 -2.57
CA ASP A 61 -11.89 18.36 -2.54
C ASP A 61 -10.42 18.79 -2.79
N LEU A 62 -9.47 17.88 -2.57
CA LEU A 62 -8.04 18.10 -2.81
C LEU A 62 -7.65 17.81 -4.27
N VAL A 63 -8.45 17.05 -5.00
CA VAL A 63 -8.16 16.65 -6.39
C VAL A 63 -8.57 17.75 -7.36
N GLN A 64 -7.62 18.63 -7.65
CA GLN A 64 -7.78 19.68 -8.66
C GLN A 64 -7.63 19.13 -10.09
N PRO A 65 -8.29 19.75 -11.09
CA PRO A 65 -8.11 19.34 -12.47
C PRO A 65 -6.70 19.65 -12.97
N LYS A 66 -6.21 18.82 -13.91
CA LYS A 66 -4.90 18.93 -14.57
C LYS A 66 -3.70 18.57 -13.67
N ILE A 67 -3.92 17.77 -12.63
CA ILE A 67 -2.83 17.13 -11.89
C ILE A 67 -2.18 16.08 -12.80
N ASN A 68 -0.85 16.05 -12.82
CA ASN A 68 -0.10 14.99 -13.47
C ASN A 68 0.02 13.81 -12.51
N TYR A 69 -0.19 12.61 -13.04
CA TYR A 69 -0.05 11.35 -12.32
C TYR A 69 1.04 10.52 -12.95
N GLU A 70 1.84 9.89 -12.10
CA GLU A 70 2.72 8.80 -12.49
C GLU A 70 1.97 7.47 -12.34
N LEU A 71 2.12 6.59 -13.33
CA LEU A 71 1.40 5.33 -13.37
C LEU A 71 2.36 4.20 -12.99
N TYR A 72 1.92 3.32 -12.11
CA TYR A 72 2.71 2.21 -11.62
C TYR A 72 1.94 0.90 -11.77
N SER A 73 2.64 -0.12 -12.23
CA SER A 73 2.20 -1.51 -12.23
C SER A 73 3.03 -2.31 -11.22
N LEU A 74 2.73 -3.59 -11.04
CA LEU A 74 3.59 -4.52 -10.30
C LEU A 74 5.00 -4.69 -10.92
N ASN A 75 5.23 -4.21 -12.14
CA ASN A 75 6.53 -4.25 -12.82
C ASN A 75 7.29 -2.91 -12.76
N GLY A 76 6.80 -1.95 -11.97
CA GLY A 76 7.35 -0.60 -11.92
C GLY A 76 6.56 0.42 -12.73
N TRP A 77 7.24 1.53 -13.00
CA TRP A 77 6.69 2.67 -13.73
C TRP A 77 6.15 2.26 -15.11
N ALA A 78 4.90 2.65 -15.37
CA ALA A 78 4.12 2.24 -16.52
C ALA A 78 3.71 3.41 -17.44
N GLY A 79 3.88 4.66 -16.99
CA GLY A 79 3.56 5.83 -17.81
C GLY A 79 3.12 7.05 -17.01
N THR A 80 2.37 7.92 -17.68
CA THR A 80 1.80 9.12 -17.08
C THR A 80 0.36 9.35 -17.54
N ALA A 81 -0.41 10.00 -16.68
CA ALA A 81 -1.75 10.47 -16.98
C ALA A 81 -1.95 11.91 -16.50
N VAL A 82 -3.01 12.54 -17.01
CA VAL A 82 -3.50 13.82 -16.49
C VAL A 82 -4.89 13.59 -15.93
N GLY A 83 -5.06 13.78 -14.63
CA GLY A 83 -6.37 13.67 -13.97
C GLY A 83 -7.19 14.94 -14.10
N LEU A 84 -8.51 14.77 -14.16
CA LEU A 84 -9.49 15.85 -14.03
C LEU A 84 -9.87 16.03 -12.56
N ALA A 85 -10.85 16.90 -12.29
CA ALA A 85 -11.39 17.02 -10.94
C ALA A 85 -12.07 15.71 -10.52
N ALA A 86 -12.04 15.39 -9.23
CA ALA A 86 -12.80 14.27 -8.71
C ALA A 86 -14.31 14.54 -8.83
N GLU A 87 -15.07 13.48 -9.09
CA GLU A 87 -16.53 13.50 -9.14
C GLU A 87 -17.11 12.28 -8.43
N GLU A 88 -18.32 12.40 -7.89
CA GLU A 88 -19.04 11.24 -7.36
C GLU A 88 -19.18 10.19 -8.46
N TYR A 89 -18.83 8.94 -8.15
CA TYR A 89 -18.78 7.87 -9.14
C TYR A 89 -20.18 7.50 -9.64
N SER A 90 -21.14 7.38 -8.71
CA SER A 90 -22.54 7.10 -9.04
C SER A 90 -23.48 7.43 -7.90
N GLU A 91 -24.77 7.62 -8.22
CA GLU A 91 -25.83 7.84 -7.22
C GLU A 91 -26.00 6.64 -6.24
N ILE A 92 -25.56 5.45 -6.63
CA ILE A 92 -25.68 4.23 -5.82
C ILE A 92 -24.55 4.15 -4.78
N CYS A 93 -23.40 4.75 -5.10
CA CYS A 93 -22.20 4.76 -4.28
C CYS A 93 -21.74 6.20 -4.02
N PRO A 94 -22.50 7.01 -3.26
CA PRO A 94 -22.25 8.45 -3.10
C PRO A 94 -20.96 8.77 -2.33
N GLU A 95 -20.40 7.80 -1.60
CA GLU A 95 -19.12 7.95 -0.89
C GLU A 95 -17.90 7.61 -1.78
N THR A 96 -18.13 7.07 -2.97
CA THR A 96 -17.08 6.66 -3.90
C THR A 96 -16.88 7.74 -4.93
N TYR A 97 -15.67 8.28 -5.01
CA TYR A 97 -15.31 9.27 -6.01
C TYR A 97 -14.43 8.65 -7.08
N ALA A 98 -14.51 9.18 -8.29
CA ALA A 98 -13.64 8.83 -9.40
C ALA A 98 -12.86 10.04 -9.88
N VAL A 99 -11.67 9.79 -10.42
CA VAL A 99 -10.85 10.79 -11.08
C VAL A 99 -10.78 10.43 -12.56
N PRO A 100 -11.55 11.07 -13.44
CA PRO A 100 -11.41 10.85 -14.88
C PRO A 100 -9.99 11.19 -15.34
N MET A 101 -9.35 10.31 -16.12
CA MET A 101 -7.96 10.48 -16.53
C MET A 101 -7.77 10.46 -18.05
N ILE A 102 -6.89 11.33 -18.52
CA ILE A 102 -6.37 11.30 -19.89
C ILE A 102 -5.03 10.57 -19.86
N VAL A 103 -5.05 9.30 -20.26
CA VAL A 103 -3.87 8.43 -20.27
C VAL A 103 -3.10 8.60 -21.58
N ARG A 104 -1.79 8.82 -21.49
CA ARG A 104 -0.96 9.10 -22.68
C ARG A 104 -0.27 7.85 -23.22
N GLN A 105 0.17 6.94 -22.35
CA GLN A 105 0.74 5.63 -22.65
C GLN A 105 0.61 4.72 -21.42
N VAL A 106 0.16 3.47 -21.59
CA VAL A 106 0.09 2.46 -20.53
C VAL A 106 0.41 1.07 -21.06
N THR A 107 0.92 0.24 -20.16
CA THR A 107 0.95 -1.22 -20.29
C THR A 107 -0.38 -1.82 -19.85
N ASP A 108 -0.74 -2.99 -20.37
CA ASP A 108 -1.91 -3.74 -19.90
C ASP A 108 -1.72 -4.21 -18.44
N GLY A 109 -2.82 -4.27 -17.68
CA GLY A 109 -2.86 -4.77 -16.31
C GLY A 109 -3.34 -3.74 -15.29
N PRO A 110 -3.37 -4.13 -14.00
CA PRO A 110 -3.74 -3.22 -12.93
C PRO A 110 -2.70 -2.12 -12.78
N LEU A 111 -3.18 -0.89 -12.60
CA LEU A 111 -2.37 0.31 -12.57
C LEU A 111 -2.81 1.23 -11.43
N MET A 112 -1.85 1.70 -10.66
CA MET A 112 -2.03 2.75 -9.67
C MET A 112 -1.58 4.07 -10.26
N ALA A 113 -2.43 5.09 -10.20
CA ALA A 113 -2.10 6.44 -10.61
C ALA A 113 -1.83 7.31 -9.38
N ILE A 114 -0.61 7.86 -9.32
CA ILE A 114 -0.08 8.56 -8.15
C ILE A 114 0.15 10.03 -8.47
N GLY A 115 -0.57 10.91 -7.79
CA GLY A 115 -0.49 12.36 -7.97
C GLY A 115 0.15 13.06 -6.77
N GLY A 116 0.97 14.08 -7.01
CA GLY A 116 1.56 14.91 -5.94
C GLY A 116 2.77 14.31 -5.21
N ALA A 117 3.09 13.03 -5.44
CA ALA A 117 4.28 12.40 -4.87
C ALA A 117 5.57 13.12 -5.31
N MET A 118 6.45 13.37 -4.35
CA MET A 118 7.78 13.98 -4.57
C MET A 118 8.92 13.02 -4.18
N HIS A 119 8.59 11.81 -3.72
CA HIS A 119 9.52 10.74 -3.43
C HIS A 119 9.36 9.60 -4.43
N ASP A 120 10.31 8.66 -4.41
CA ASP A 120 10.20 7.40 -5.13
C ASP A 120 9.19 6.52 -4.40
N VAL A 121 7.99 6.38 -4.97
CA VAL A 121 6.90 5.58 -4.39
C VAL A 121 7.09 4.08 -4.63
N MET A 122 8.12 3.67 -5.38
CA MET A 122 8.46 2.25 -5.54
C MET A 122 9.97 2.05 -5.38
N PRO A 123 10.51 2.31 -4.18
CA PRO A 123 11.95 2.26 -3.92
C PRO A 123 12.53 0.84 -4.07
N ARG A 124 11.67 -0.18 -4.00
CA ARG A 124 12.03 -1.61 -4.10
C ARG A 124 11.02 -2.29 -5.02
N TRP A 125 11.51 -2.96 -6.06
CA TRP A 125 10.66 -3.46 -7.13
C TRP A 125 10.20 -4.88 -6.83
N PRO A 126 8.89 -5.17 -6.87
CA PRO A 126 8.40 -6.53 -6.74
C PRO A 126 8.94 -7.44 -7.84
N GLU A 127 9.45 -8.61 -7.44
CA GLU A 127 9.81 -9.69 -8.35
C GLU A 127 8.64 -10.66 -8.51
N GLN A 128 8.15 -10.82 -9.73
CA GLN A 128 7.17 -11.85 -10.03
C GLN A 128 7.83 -13.22 -10.07
N LEU A 129 7.34 -14.12 -9.22
CA LEU A 129 7.79 -15.50 -9.16
C LEU A 129 6.84 -16.43 -9.95
N ASN A 130 7.31 -17.64 -10.22
CA ASN A 130 6.50 -18.65 -10.89
C ASN A 130 5.35 -19.15 -9.98
N THR A 131 4.11 -18.89 -10.36
CA THR A 131 2.88 -19.32 -9.66
C THR A 131 2.70 -20.85 -9.63
N SER A 132 3.43 -21.60 -10.47
CA SER A 132 3.45 -23.07 -10.44
C SER A 132 4.45 -23.66 -9.44
N SER A 133 5.11 -22.83 -8.61
CA SER A 133 6.08 -23.28 -7.61
C SER A 133 5.48 -24.28 -6.61
N GLU A 134 6.00 -25.51 -6.60
CA GLU A 134 5.55 -26.58 -5.70
C GLU A 134 5.69 -26.20 -4.22
N MET A 135 6.75 -25.46 -3.88
CA MET A 135 7.00 -24.98 -2.51
C MET A 135 5.87 -24.06 -2.03
N TYR A 136 5.52 -23.03 -2.80
CA TYR A 136 4.45 -22.10 -2.41
C TYR A 136 3.07 -22.75 -2.49
N ARG A 137 2.85 -23.65 -3.45
CA ARG A 137 1.61 -24.45 -3.49
C ARG A 137 1.48 -25.33 -2.24
N GLY A 138 2.59 -25.88 -1.74
CA GLY A 138 2.65 -26.60 -0.47
C GLY A 138 2.25 -25.73 0.72
N PHE A 139 2.81 -24.52 0.83
CA PHE A 139 2.47 -23.58 1.90
C PHE A 139 0.99 -23.17 1.88
N VAL A 140 0.44 -22.85 0.70
CA VAL A 140 -0.98 -22.54 0.56
C VAL A 140 -1.84 -23.76 0.91
N ALA A 141 -1.46 -24.97 0.49
CA ALA A 141 -2.18 -26.18 0.85
C ALA A 141 -2.22 -26.40 2.38
N ASP A 142 -1.08 -26.21 3.05
CA ASP A 142 -1.00 -26.37 4.51
C ASP A 142 -1.83 -25.31 5.24
N PHE A 143 -1.80 -24.06 4.76
CA PHE A 143 -2.64 -22.99 5.28
C PHE A 143 -4.14 -23.33 5.13
N LEU A 144 -4.58 -23.76 3.94
CA LEU A 144 -5.98 -24.12 3.69
C LEU A 144 -6.43 -25.34 4.51
N ARG A 145 -5.56 -26.34 4.72
CA ARG A 145 -5.86 -27.49 5.60
C ARG A 145 -6.05 -27.08 7.05
N GLN A 146 -5.21 -26.19 7.55
CA GLN A 146 -5.34 -25.63 8.90
C GLN A 146 -6.66 -24.84 9.05
N ASN A 147 -7.16 -24.27 7.95
CA ASN A 147 -8.42 -23.55 7.88
C ASN A 147 -9.62 -24.41 7.40
N GLY A 148 -9.51 -25.73 7.46
CA GLY A 148 -10.66 -26.63 7.31
C GLY A 148 -10.90 -27.21 5.92
N ILE A 149 -10.04 -26.95 4.92
CA ILE A 149 -10.11 -27.60 3.60
C ILE A 149 -9.10 -28.76 3.57
N PRO A 150 -9.51 -30.03 3.79
CA PRO A 150 -8.57 -31.14 3.99
C PRO A 150 -7.77 -31.51 2.72
N ASN A 151 -8.38 -31.36 1.54
CA ASN A 151 -7.80 -31.71 0.24
C ASN A 151 -7.89 -30.51 -0.72
N PRO A 152 -7.13 -29.43 -0.49
CA PRO A 152 -7.29 -28.19 -1.24
C PRO A 152 -6.79 -28.35 -2.69
N GLN A 153 -7.56 -27.82 -3.64
CA GLN A 153 -7.10 -27.61 -5.01
C GLN A 153 -6.38 -26.27 -5.08
N VAL A 154 -5.05 -26.29 -5.02
CA VAL A 154 -4.26 -25.06 -4.92
C VAL A 154 -3.97 -24.45 -6.29
N THR A 155 -4.46 -23.22 -6.46
CA THR A 155 -4.24 -22.34 -7.62
C THR A 155 -3.74 -20.99 -7.13
N ILE A 156 -2.43 -20.75 -7.29
CA ILE A 156 -1.81 -19.45 -7.03
C ILE A 156 -2.01 -18.58 -8.28
N THR A 157 -2.60 -17.41 -8.12
CA THR A 157 -2.89 -16.46 -9.21
C THR A 157 -1.80 -15.39 -9.32
N GLN A 158 -1.21 -14.97 -8.20
CA GLN A 158 -0.09 -14.04 -8.16
C GLN A 158 0.89 -14.46 -7.07
N LEU A 159 2.19 -14.30 -7.35
CA LEU A 159 3.25 -14.59 -6.42
C LEU A 159 4.35 -13.54 -6.57
N LEU A 160 4.49 -12.68 -5.57
CA LEU A 160 5.44 -11.57 -5.58
C LEU A 160 6.43 -11.74 -4.45
N ARG A 161 7.70 -11.40 -4.71
CA ARG A 161 8.74 -11.27 -3.70
C ARG A 161 9.22 -9.82 -3.66
N VAL A 162 9.27 -9.23 -2.48
CA VAL A 162 9.64 -7.82 -2.31
C VAL A 162 10.01 -7.55 -0.86
N ASP A 163 11.08 -6.79 -0.63
CA ASP A 163 11.41 -6.20 0.67
C ASP A 163 10.42 -5.05 0.94
N LEU A 164 9.40 -5.29 1.76
CA LEU A 164 8.36 -4.33 2.09
C LEU A 164 8.87 -3.30 3.08
N GLU A 165 9.61 -3.73 4.10
CA GLU A 165 10.02 -2.93 5.26
C GLU A 165 11.34 -2.17 5.05
N GLY A 166 12.06 -2.43 3.96
CA GLY A 166 13.34 -1.81 3.64
C GLY A 166 14.51 -2.32 4.48
N ASP A 167 14.38 -3.50 5.10
CA ASP A 167 15.39 -4.07 6.00
C ASP A 167 16.38 -5.02 5.29
N GLY A 168 16.18 -5.25 3.99
CA GLY A 168 16.96 -6.15 3.15
C GLY A 168 16.52 -7.61 3.20
N THR A 169 15.44 -7.92 3.92
CA THR A 169 14.75 -9.21 3.90
C THR A 169 13.57 -9.12 2.95
N ASP A 170 13.42 -10.10 2.06
CA ASP A 170 12.25 -10.14 1.20
C ASP A 170 11.07 -10.81 1.89
N GLU A 171 9.90 -10.19 1.77
CA GLU A 171 8.60 -10.79 2.01
C GLU A 171 8.03 -11.42 0.74
N VAL A 172 7.04 -12.31 0.93
CA VAL A 172 6.34 -12.96 -0.17
C VAL A 172 4.85 -12.74 -0.05
N LEU A 173 4.27 -12.11 -1.07
CA LEU A 173 2.83 -11.96 -1.25
C LEU A 173 2.31 -13.07 -2.16
N ILE A 174 1.25 -13.76 -1.71
CA ILE A 174 0.67 -14.91 -2.40
C ILE A 174 -0.83 -14.66 -2.55
N ALA A 175 -1.29 -14.37 -3.77
CA ALA A 175 -2.72 -14.42 -4.09
C ALA A 175 -3.05 -15.82 -4.60
N ALA A 176 -4.09 -16.44 -4.02
CA ALA A 176 -4.55 -17.77 -4.42
C ALA A 176 -6.07 -17.82 -4.45
N THR A 177 -6.62 -18.38 -5.52
CA THR A 177 -8.07 -18.43 -5.75
C THR A 177 -8.46 -19.74 -6.40
N HIS A 178 -9.42 -20.42 -5.79
CA HIS A 178 -10.15 -21.53 -6.39
C HIS A 178 -11.63 -21.31 -6.11
N LEU A 179 -12.39 -21.03 -7.17
CA LEU A 179 -13.84 -20.96 -7.14
C LEU A 179 -14.35 -21.96 -8.17
N GLN A 180 -15.27 -22.85 -7.78
CA GLN A 180 -15.85 -23.80 -8.73
C GLN A 180 -16.71 -23.10 -9.77
N ASP A 181 -17.47 -22.08 -9.34
CA ASP A 181 -18.24 -21.22 -10.21
C ASP A 181 -17.67 -19.81 -10.22
N ASP A 182 -17.11 -19.42 -11.37
CA ASP A 182 -16.49 -18.12 -11.51
C ASP A 182 -17.55 -17.00 -11.49
N TYR A 183 -17.53 -16.16 -10.46
CA TYR A 183 -18.56 -15.16 -10.15
C TYR A 183 -19.97 -15.74 -9.97
N GLY A 184 -20.05 -16.98 -9.46
CA GLY A 184 -21.31 -17.60 -9.06
C GLY A 184 -22.03 -16.81 -7.97
N LEU A 185 -23.32 -17.08 -7.79
CA LEU A 185 -24.12 -16.52 -6.69
C LEU A 185 -24.06 -17.39 -5.42
N GLU A 186 -23.22 -18.43 -5.44
CA GLU A 186 -23.01 -19.38 -4.36
C GLU A 186 -21.53 -19.78 -4.27
N VAL A 187 -21.13 -20.28 -3.11
CA VAL A 187 -19.80 -20.86 -2.86
C VAL A 187 -19.90 -22.35 -2.59
N HIS A 188 -18.92 -23.08 -3.11
CA HIS A 188 -18.84 -24.53 -2.93
C HIS A 188 -17.88 -24.88 -1.80
N ALA A 189 -18.05 -26.08 -1.23
CA ALA A 189 -17.10 -26.59 -0.25
C ALA A 189 -15.71 -26.75 -0.91
N GLY A 190 -14.71 -26.14 -0.29
CA GLY A 190 -13.34 -26.10 -0.80
C GLY A 190 -13.00 -24.85 -1.61
N ASP A 191 -13.97 -23.96 -1.86
CA ASP A 191 -13.72 -22.68 -2.50
C ASP A 191 -12.94 -21.74 -1.56
N TYR A 192 -12.11 -20.88 -2.15
CA TYR A 192 -11.39 -19.82 -1.44
C TYR A 192 -10.92 -18.73 -2.40
N SER A 193 -10.72 -17.53 -1.87
CA SER A 193 -9.94 -16.48 -2.50
C SER A 193 -9.23 -15.68 -1.43
N ILE A 194 -7.90 -15.77 -1.41
CA ILE A 194 -7.07 -15.26 -0.31
C ILE A 194 -5.83 -14.54 -0.82
N VAL A 195 -5.36 -13.57 -0.02
CA VAL A 195 -4.02 -12.99 -0.13
C VAL A 195 -3.29 -13.24 1.17
N LEU A 196 -2.17 -13.95 1.06
CA LEU A 196 -1.28 -14.25 2.18
C LEU A 196 -0.01 -13.43 2.09
N LEU A 197 0.48 -12.98 3.23
CA LEU A 197 1.81 -12.43 3.43
C LEU A 197 2.66 -13.43 4.20
N ARG A 198 3.82 -13.78 3.65
CA ARG A 198 4.82 -14.61 4.31
C ARG A 198 6.06 -13.78 4.57
N GLN A 199 6.43 -13.64 5.84
CA GLN A 199 7.45 -12.70 6.30
C GLN A 199 8.22 -13.26 7.50
N LEU A 200 9.37 -12.67 7.81
CA LEU A 200 10.20 -13.07 8.96
C LEU A 200 9.86 -12.22 10.19
N VAL A 201 9.06 -12.75 11.11
CA VAL A 201 8.72 -12.08 12.37
C VAL A 201 9.53 -12.69 13.51
N ASN A 202 10.34 -11.87 14.18
CA ASN A 202 11.16 -12.29 15.32
C ASN A 202 12.03 -13.54 15.02
N GLY A 203 12.61 -13.60 13.81
CA GLY A 203 13.45 -14.71 13.35
C GLY A 203 12.69 -15.99 12.99
N ARG A 204 11.36 -15.94 12.90
CA ARG A 204 10.51 -17.05 12.44
C ARG A 204 9.72 -16.65 11.23
N VAL A 205 9.63 -17.56 10.26
CA VAL A 205 8.78 -17.35 9.10
C VAL A 205 7.33 -17.52 9.54
N GLU A 206 6.56 -16.46 9.42
CA GLU A 206 5.12 -16.44 9.69
C GLU A 206 4.36 -16.30 8.37
N THR A 207 3.12 -16.76 8.35
CA THR A 207 2.20 -16.61 7.22
C THR A 207 0.89 -16.08 7.75
N THR A 208 0.58 -14.85 7.36
CA THR A 208 -0.62 -14.13 7.79
C THR A 208 -1.53 -13.95 6.58
N MET A 209 -2.83 -14.15 6.77
CA MET A 209 -3.80 -13.74 5.77
C MET A 209 -4.02 -12.24 5.90
N LEU A 210 -3.69 -11.48 4.87
CA LEU A 210 -4.00 -10.06 4.82
C LEU A 210 -5.51 -9.89 4.65
N GLU A 211 -6.08 -10.69 3.76
CA GLU A 211 -7.48 -10.58 3.37
C GLU A 211 -7.93 -11.85 2.64
N GLY A 212 -9.22 -12.19 2.73
CA GLY A 212 -9.80 -13.26 1.94
C GLY A 212 -10.86 -14.10 2.64
N GLU A 213 -11.37 -15.04 1.87
CA GLU A 213 -12.46 -15.93 2.24
C GLU A 213 -12.05 -17.39 2.01
N ILE A 214 -12.47 -18.27 2.93
CA ILE A 214 -12.23 -19.71 2.87
C ILE A 214 -13.54 -20.40 3.22
N PHE A 215 -13.98 -21.33 2.37
CA PHE A 215 -15.26 -22.02 2.51
C PHE A 215 -15.07 -23.53 2.71
N PRO A 216 -14.85 -24.01 3.95
CA PRO A 216 -14.79 -25.45 4.24
C PRO A 216 -16.09 -26.21 3.91
N VAL A 217 -17.21 -25.50 3.92
CA VAL A 217 -18.55 -25.97 3.60
C VAL A 217 -19.18 -25.04 2.56
N ALA A 218 -20.08 -25.57 1.74
CA ALA A 218 -20.79 -24.78 0.74
C ALA A 218 -21.80 -23.82 1.39
N ASP A 219 -22.05 -22.68 0.73
CA ASP A 219 -23.09 -21.72 1.09
C ASP A 219 -23.75 -21.16 -0.17
N GLN A 220 -25.03 -21.48 -0.36
CA GLN A 220 -25.83 -21.07 -1.52
C GLN A 220 -26.30 -19.60 -1.48
N TYR A 221 -26.01 -18.89 -0.38
CA TYR A 221 -26.43 -17.50 -0.19
C TYR A 221 -25.24 -16.54 -0.08
N PHE A 222 -24.04 -17.03 -0.40
CA PHE A 222 -22.82 -16.24 -0.36
C PHE A 222 -22.24 -16.05 -1.77
N VAL A 223 -21.95 -14.80 -2.13
CA VAL A 223 -21.29 -14.47 -3.41
C VAL A 223 -19.79 -14.34 -3.14
N PRO A 224 -18.93 -15.19 -3.73
CA PRO A 224 -17.50 -15.12 -3.49
C PRO A 224 -16.92 -13.84 -4.08
N THR A 225 -15.99 -13.23 -3.35
CA THR A 225 -15.21 -12.10 -3.86
C THR A 225 -13.81 -12.57 -4.22
N LYS A 226 -13.35 -12.28 -5.44
CA LYS A 226 -11.98 -12.54 -5.85
C LYS A 226 -11.03 -11.50 -5.27
N ARG A 227 -9.91 -11.97 -4.73
CA ARG A 227 -8.81 -11.14 -4.25
C ARG A 227 -7.64 -11.15 -5.21
N SER A 228 -6.99 -10.00 -5.35
CA SER A 228 -5.81 -9.81 -6.21
C SER A 228 -4.89 -8.76 -5.64
N ILE A 229 -3.61 -8.80 -5.99
CA ILE A 229 -2.63 -7.77 -5.63
C ILE A 229 -2.55 -6.78 -6.80
N GLN A 230 -2.81 -5.51 -6.54
CA GLN A 230 -2.92 -4.45 -7.55
C GLN A 230 -1.67 -3.56 -7.57
N GLY A 231 -1.03 -3.36 -6.41
CA GLY A 231 0.14 -2.51 -6.26
C GLY A 231 0.91 -2.79 -4.98
N VAL A 232 2.19 -2.45 -4.98
CA VAL A 232 3.06 -2.41 -3.80
C VAL A 232 3.89 -1.14 -3.89
N LEU A 233 3.57 -0.13 -3.08
CA LEU A 233 4.13 1.23 -3.19
C LEU A 233 4.23 1.88 -1.80
N ASP A 234 5.23 2.72 -1.60
CA ASP A 234 5.39 3.60 -0.44
C ASP A 234 4.58 4.89 -0.69
N PHE A 235 3.36 4.96 -0.15
CA PHE A 235 2.47 6.11 -0.39
C PHE A 235 2.69 7.23 0.62
N ASP A 236 2.95 6.90 1.88
CA ASP A 236 3.03 7.88 2.98
C ASP A 236 4.46 8.38 3.28
N ARG A 237 5.46 7.80 2.60
CA ARG A 237 6.89 8.16 2.67
C ARG A 237 7.56 7.76 3.98
N ASP A 238 7.05 6.75 4.69
CA ASP A 238 7.71 6.20 5.87
C ASP A 238 8.87 5.24 5.53
N GLY A 239 8.96 4.83 4.26
CA GLY A 239 9.99 3.93 3.73
C GLY A 239 9.60 2.46 3.77
N VAL A 240 8.44 2.11 4.34
CA VAL A 240 7.74 0.83 4.20
C VAL A 240 6.78 0.95 3.00
N MET A 241 6.57 -0.14 2.28
CA MET A 241 5.62 -0.13 1.15
C MET A 241 4.28 -0.70 1.56
N GLU A 242 3.22 0.02 1.25
CA GLU A 242 1.84 -0.44 1.34
C GLU A 242 1.49 -1.43 0.24
N ILE A 243 0.46 -2.23 0.52
CA ILE A 243 -0.06 -3.23 -0.40
C ILE A 243 -1.46 -2.81 -0.83
N VAL A 244 -1.68 -2.69 -2.14
CA VAL A 244 -3.01 -2.46 -2.70
C VAL A 244 -3.62 -3.80 -3.09
N LEU A 245 -4.77 -4.13 -2.51
CA LEU A 245 -5.55 -5.31 -2.85
C LEU A 245 -6.80 -4.90 -3.65
N GLY A 246 -7.10 -5.68 -4.68
CA GLY A 246 -8.31 -5.55 -5.49
C GLY A 246 -9.31 -6.64 -5.14
N PHE A 247 -10.58 -6.28 -5.10
CA PHE A 247 -11.70 -7.09 -4.69
C PHE A 247 -12.75 -7.04 -5.80
N SER A 248 -13.09 -8.18 -6.40
CA SER A 248 -14.12 -8.21 -7.44
C SER A 248 -15.14 -9.32 -7.21
N TYR A 249 -16.42 -8.97 -7.34
CA TYR A 249 -17.53 -9.91 -7.30
C TYR A 249 -18.49 -9.61 -8.46
N TYR A 250 -19.57 -10.39 -8.60
CA TYR A 250 -20.47 -10.33 -9.77
C TYR A 250 -20.99 -8.91 -10.09
N GLU A 251 -21.24 -8.11 -9.05
CA GLU A 251 -21.90 -6.80 -9.16
C GLU A 251 -21.06 -5.63 -8.67
N GLY A 252 -19.79 -5.86 -8.35
CA GLY A 252 -18.97 -4.79 -7.80
C GLY A 252 -17.47 -5.05 -7.84
N HIS A 253 -16.76 -3.96 -7.68
CA HIS A 253 -15.32 -3.93 -7.55
C HIS A 253 -14.94 -2.95 -6.45
N SER A 254 -13.88 -3.25 -5.72
CA SER A 254 -13.24 -2.32 -4.81
C SER A 254 -11.73 -2.52 -4.80
N SER A 255 -11.03 -1.52 -4.29
CA SER A 255 -9.60 -1.57 -4.05
C SER A 255 -9.32 -0.98 -2.68
N GLY A 256 -8.40 -1.59 -1.93
CA GLY A 256 -8.06 -1.22 -0.56
C GLY A 256 -6.57 -1.25 -0.33
N ILE A 257 -6.08 -0.35 0.52
CA ILE A 257 -4.67 -0.19 0.85
C ILE A 257 -4.42 -0.77 2.24
N PHE A 258 -3.37 -1.56 2.38
CA PHE A 258 -2.91 -2.12 3.64
C PHE A 258 -1.54 -1.55 3.99
N ALA A 259 -1.41 -0.99 5.19
CA ALA A 259 -0.17 -0.43 5.73
C ALA A 259 0.34 -1.25 6.92
N LYS A 260 1.64 -1.18 7.18
CA LYS A 260 2.28 -1.85 8.32
C LYS A 260 2.16 -0.98 9.57
N TYR A 261 1.65 -1.56 10.65
CA TYR A 261 1.71 -1.00 11.99
C TYR A 261 2.44 -1.95 12.94
N VAL A 262 2.63 -1.55 14.21
CA VAL A 262 3.33 -2.37 15.21
C VAL A 262 2.70 -3.76 15.36
N ASP A 263 1.37 -3.84 15.38
CA ASP A 263 0.64 -5.07 15.66
C ASP A 263 0.35 -5.93 14.42
N GLY A 264 0.62 -5.43 13.22
CA GLY A 264 0.32 -6.18 12.00
C GLY A 264 0.24 -5.33 10.75
N TRP A 265 -0.49 -5.83 9.76
CA TRP A 265 -0.86 -5.11 8.55
C TRP A 265 -2.35 -4.77 8.66
N GLU A 266 -2.71 -3.51 8.41
CA GLU A 266 -4.08 -3.02 8.61
C GLU A 266 -4.59 -2.35 7.34
N TYR A 267 -5.88 -2.54 7.05
CA TYR A 267 -6.58 -1.77 6.04
C TYR A 267 -6.65 -0.30 6.48
N VAL A 268 -6.15 0.62 5.64
CA VAL A 268 -6.10 2.05 5.98
C VAL A 268 -7.13 2.89 5.25
N ILE A 269 -7.28 2.69 3.93
CA ILE A 269 -8.25 3.39 3.07
C ILE A 269 -8.59 2.55 1.86
N GLY A 270 -9.68 2.89 1.18
CA GLY A 270 -10.01 2.31 -0.11
C GLY A 270 -11.32 2.82 -0.66
N ALA A 271 -11.66 2.36 -1.85
CA ALA A 271 -12.88 2.77 -2.53
C ALA A 271 -13.44 1.61 -3.34
N GLY A 272 -14.75 1.58 -3.48
CA GLY A 272 -15.45 0.53 -4.18
C GLY A 272 -16.87 0.89 -4.53
N CYS A 273 -17.44 0.17 -5.47
CA CYS A 273 -18.86 0.27 -5.77
C CYS A 273 -19.38 -1.08 -6.25
N GLY A 274 -20.62 -1.36 -5.89
CA GLY A 274 -21.37 -2.47 -6.44
C GLY A 274 -22.85 -2.35 -6.15
N LEU A 275 -23.64 -3.16 -6.86
CA LEU A 275 -25.11 -3.20 -6.74
C LEU A 275 -25.57 -4.09 -5.57
#